data_AF-A0A962QDV0-F1
#
_entry.id   AF-A0A962QDV0-F1
#
_cell.length_a   1.000
_cell.length_b   1.000
_cell.length_c   1.000
_cell.angle_alpha   90.00
_cell.angle_beta   90.00
_cell.angle_gamma   90.00
#
_symmetry.space_group_name_H-M   'P 1'
#
loop_
_entity.id
_entity.type
_entity.pdbx_description
1 polymer ?
#
loop_
_entity_poly.entity_id
_entity_poly.type
_entity_poly.pdbx_seq_one_letter_code
_entity_poly.pdbx_strand_id
1 'polypeptide(L)'
;MPTVPHSIRPARAGHDEARQLSALALRAKAYWGYSAEFMAACRDELSYTPAQISVASAHVYVAEPTEFFLESPTSILGFYALEELAD
;
A
#
# COMPACT_ATOMS: atom_id res chain seq x y z
N MET A 1 8.53 -9.23 -19.29
CA MET A 1 9.43 -8.67 -18.26
C MET A 1 9.76 -9.78 -17.27
N PRO A 2 11.02 -9.95 -16.83
CA PRO A 2 11.34 -10.94 -15.82
C PRO A 2 10.54 -10.66 -14.55
N THR A 3 9.98 -11.71 -13.95
CA THR A 3 9.29 -11.63 -12.66
C THR A 3 10.30 -11.43 -11.57
N VAL A 4 10.18 -10.35 -10.80
CA VAL A 4 10.93 -10.16 -9.57
C VAL A 4 10.36 -11.10 -8.51
N PRO A 5 11.16 -12.00 -7.92
CA PRO A 5 10.70 -12.81 -6.80
C PRO A 5 10.33 -11.89 -5.63
N HIS A 6 9.21 -12.19 -4.97
CA HIS A 6 8.65 -11.38 -3.89
C HIS A 6 8.10 -12.27 -2.78
N SER A 7 8.05 -11.72 -1.57
CA SER A 7 7.39 -12.32 -0.41
C SER A 7 6.21 -11.45 0.02
N ILE A 8 5.21 -12.07 0.64
CA ILE A 8 4.08 -11.38 1.25
C ILE A 8 4.24 -11.44 2.75
N ARG A 9 4.11 -10.29 3.42
CA ARG A 9 4.17 -10.18 4.88
C ARG A 9 3.14 -9.18 5.42
N PRO A 10 2.80 -9.25 6.73
CA PRO A 10 2.01 -8.20 7.37
C PRO A 10 2.67 -6.82 7.19
N ALA A 11 1.85 -5.80 6.97
CA ALA A 11 2.29 -4.42 6.97
C ALA A 11 2.71 -3.99 8.37
N ARG A 12 3.77 -3.18 8.47
CA ARG A 12 4.16 -2.59 9.76
C ARG A 12 3.39 -1.30 9.97
N ALA A 13 2.86 -1.11 11.18
CA ALA A 13 2.11 0.09 11.57
C ALA A 13 3.01 1.30 11.85
N GLY A 14 3.98 1.59 10.98
CA GLY A 14 4.89 2.73 11.07
C GLY A 14 4.52 3.84 10.08
N HIS A 15 4.92 5.08 10.38
CA HIS A 15 4.66 6.23 9.49
C HIS A 15 5.23 6.05 8.08
N ASP A 16 6.39 5.40 7.94
CA ASP A 16 7.02 5.22 6.63
C ASP A 16 6.27 4.22 5.76
N GLU A 17 5.80 3.11 6.32
CA GLU A 17 5.04 2.12 5.56
C GLU A 17 3.64 2.65 5.23
N ALA A 18 2.97 3.32 6.18
CA ALA A 18 1.72 4.03 5.94
C ALA A 18 1.84 5.05 4.78
N ARG A 19 2.93 5.82 4.73
CA ARG A 19 3.23 6.74 3.61
C ARG A 19 3.41 6.00 2.29
N GLN A 20 4.13 4.87 2.29
CA GLN A 20 4.34 4.06 1.08
C GLN A 20 3.05 3.46 0.56
N LEU A 21 2.19 2.90 1.43
CA LEU A 21 0.89 2.34 1.04
C LEU A 21 -0.01 3.41 0.43
N SER A 22 -0.09 4.58 1.07
CA SER A 22 -0.87 5.73 0.57
C SER A 22 -0.39 6.18 -0.82
N ALA A 23 0.92 6.30 -1.00
CA ALA A 23 1.50 6.67 -2.29
C ALA A 23 1.21 5.61 -3.38
N LEU A 24 1.26 4.33 -3.03
CA LEU A 24 0.96 3.25 -3.97
C LEU A 24 -0.52 3.22 -4.35
N ALA A 25 -1.43 3.38 -3.39
CA ALA A 25 -2.87 3.46 -3.63
C ALA A 25 -3.23 4.61 -4.58
N LEU A 26 -2.68 5.81 -4.31
CA LEU A 26 -2.88 6.98 -5.16
C LEU A 26 -2.36 6.75 -6.58
N ARG A 27 -1.15 6.22 -6.75
CA ARG A 27 -0.58 5.90 -8.08
C ARG A 27 -1.42 4.87 -8.83
N ALA A 28 -1.85 3.80 -8.14
CA ALA A 28 -2.63 2.74 -8.73
C ALA A 28 -4.02 3.22 -9.19
N LYS A 29 -4.64 4.15 -8.45
CA LYS A 29 -5.91 4.77 -8.84
C LYS A 29 -5.73 5.82 -9.93
N ALA A 30 -4.68 6.64 -9.89
CA ALA A 30 -4.38 7.62 -10.94
C ALA A 30 -4.14 6.99 -12.32
N TYR A 31 -3.67 5.74 -12.38
CA TYR A 31 -3.46 5.00 -13.63
C TYR A 31 -4.73 4.93 -14.51
N TRP A 32 -5.92 5.00 -13.90
CA TRP A 32 -7.20 4.95 -14.62
C TRP A 32 -7.58 6.26 -15.33
N GLY A 33 -6.72 7.28 -15.30
CA GLY A 33 -6.94 8.54 -16.02
C GLY A 33 -7.92 9.49 -15.35
N TYR A 34 -8.13 9.36 -14.04
CA TYR A 34 -8.95 10.30 -13.28
C TYR A 34 -8.34 11.71 -13.26
N SER A 35 -9.19 12.73 -13.19
CA SER A 35 -8.73 14.12 -13.12
C SER A 35 -7.98 14.38 -11.81
N ALA A 36 -7.13 15.41 -11.82
CA ALA A 36 -6.37 15.81 -10.63
C ALA A 36 -7.30 16.21 -9.47
N GLU A 37 -8.43 16.85 -9.76
CA GLU A 37 -9.44 17.25 -8.79
C GLU A 37 -10.11 16.03 -8.15
N PHE A 38 -10.46 15.02 -8.94
CA PHE A 38 -11.02 13.77 -8.42
C PHE A 38 -10.01 13.03 -7.54
N MET A 39 -8.77 12.91 -8.01
CA MET A 39 -7.69 12.31 -7.22
C MET A 39 -7.39 13.08 -5.93
N ALA A 40 -7.55 14.41 -5.92
CA ALA A 40 -7.41 15.23 -4.74
C ALA A 40 -8.56 15.00 -3.74
N ALA A 41 -9.80 14.85 -4.22
CA ALA A 41 -10.94 14.51 -3.39
C ALA A 41 -10.81 13.11 -2.76
N CYS A 42 -10.27 12.13 -3.49
CA CYS A 42 -10.04 10.78 -2.99
C CYS A 42 -8.78 10.65 -2.11
N ARG A 43 -8.03 11.73 -1.84
CA ARG A 43 -6.74 11.65 -1.13
C ARG A 43 -6.90 11.04 0.25
N ASP A 44 -7.91 11.47 1.00
CA ASP A 44 -8.11 11.03 2.38
C ASP A 44 -8.54 9.56 2.42
N GLU A 45 -9.42 9.14 1.50
CA GLU A 45 -9.87 7.74 1.37
C GLU A 45 -8.75 6.80 0.89
N LEU A 46 -7.81 7.30 0.08
CA LEU A 46 -6.67 6.54 -0.43
C LEU A 46 -5.41 6.67 0.45
N SER A 47 -5.55 7.28 1.64
CA SER A 47 -4.48 7.41 2.62
C SER A 47 -4.62 6.38 3.74
N TYR A 48 -3.49 5.80 4.10
CA TYR A 48 -3.37 4.85 5.20
C TYR A 48 -2.61 5.52 6.34
N THR A 49 -3.09 5.29 7.56
CA THR A 49 -2.45 5.75 8.79
C THR A 49 -1.90 4.56 9.59
N PRO A 50 -0.88 4.78 10.45
CA PRO A 50 -0.43 3.76 11.40
C PRO A 50 -1.56 3.16 12.24
N ALA A 51 -2.53 4.00 12.62
CA ALA A 51 -3.71 3.56 13.36
C ALA A 51 -4.53 2.55 12.56
N GLN A 52 -4.90 2.87 11.30
CA GLN A 52 -5.66 1.94 10.44
C GLN A 52 -4.94 0.62 10.19
N ILE A 53 -3.62 0.62 10.09
CA ILE A 53 -2.82 -0.61 9.88
C ILE A 53 -2.76 -1.48 11.14
N SER A 54 -2.89 -0.88 12.33
CA SER A 54 -2.79 -1.60 13.62
C SER A 54 -4.12 -2.08 14.19
N VAL A 55 -5.25 -1.74 13.55
CA VAL A 55 -6.57 -2.21 13.98
C VAL A 55 -6.65 -3.73 13.85
N ALA A 56 -7.17 -4.40 14.89
CA ALA A 56 -7.23 -5.87 14.94
C ALA A 56 -8.12 -6.49 13.86
N SER A 57 -9.19 -5.80 13.44
CA SER A 57 -10.07 -6.23 12.34
C SER A 57 -9.50 -5.94 10.95
N ALA A 58 -8.40 -5.18 10.86
CA ALA A 58 -7.75 -4.83 9.60
C ALA A 58 -6.53 -5.73 9.33
N HIS A 59 -6.61 -6.49 8.26
CA HIS A 59 -5.55 -7.38 7.80
C HIS A 59 -4.83 -6.77 6.60
N VAL A 60 -3.78 -5.99 6.87
CA VAL A 60 -2.99 -5.31 5.83
C VAL A 60 -1.71 -6.08 5.57
N TYR A 61 -1.46 -6.42 4.30
CA TYR A 61 -0.30 -7.19 3.86
C TYR A 61 0.37 -6.50 2.67
N VAL A 62 1.69 -6.62 2.59
CA VAL A 62 2.53 -6.03 1.55
C VAL A 62 3.31 -7.11 0.81
N ALA A 63 3.50 -6.90 -0.48
CA ALA A 63 4.44 -7.65 -1.31
C ALA A 63 5.75 -6.86 -1.42
N GLU A 64 6.87 -7.46 -1.02
CA GLU A 64 8.20 -6.86 -1.11
C GLU A 64 9.15 -7.76 -1.89
N PRO A 65 10.12 -7.20 -2.64
CA PRO A 65 11.08 -8.02 -3.37
C PRO A 65 11.95 -8.82 -2.40
N THR A 66 12.21 -10.09 -2.71
CA THR A 66 13.10 -10.94 -1.89
C THR A 66 14.57 -10.70 -2.17
N GLU A 67 14.87 -10.04 -3.29
CA GLU A 67 16.22 -9.69 -3.72
C GLU A 67 16.37 -8.17 -3.72
N PHE A 68 17.46 -7.68 -3.12
CA PHE A 68 17.79 -6.26 -3.13
C PHE A 68 18.12 -5.82 -4.55
N PHE A 69 17.27 -4.95 -5.12
CA PHE A 69 17.67 -4.12 -6.24
C PHE A 69 18.46 -2.94 -5.68
N LEU A 70 19.69 -2.76 -6.16
CA LEU A 70 20.69 -1.79 -5.69
C LEU A 70 20.21 -0.31 -5.74
N GLU A 71 19.01 -0.02 -6.22
CA GLU A 71 18.50 1.33 -6.44
C GLU A 71 17.32 1.72 -5.55
N SER A 72 16.79 0.85 -4.68
CA SER A 72 15.69 1.23 -3.78
C SER A 72 15.69 0.40 -2.48
N PRO A 73 15.96 1.01 -1.32
CA PRO A 73 16.25 0.28 -0.08
C PRO A 73 15.06 -0.52 0.47
N THR A 74 13.83 -0.20 0.09
CA THR A 74 12.65 -1.05 0.28
C THR A 74 11.52 -0.44 -0.55
N SER A 75 11.13 -1.09 -1.63
CA SER A 75 9.99 -0.66 -2.45
C SER A 75 8.92 -1.73 -2.33
N ILE A 76 7.88 -1.45 -1.55
CA ILE A 76 6.66 -2.26 -1.56
C ILE A 76 6.14 -2.28 -3.00
N LEU A 77 6.03 -3.48 -3.58
CA LEU A 77 5.59 -3.69 -4.96
C LEU A 77 4.07 -3.55 -5.08
N GLY A 78 3.37 -3.93 -4.03
CA GLY A 78 1.91 -3.86 -3.91
C GLY A 78 1.48 -4.21 -2.50
N PHE A 79 0.21 -3.98 -2.20
CA PHE A 79 -0.37 -4.35 -0.92
C PHE A 79 -1.85 -4.69 -1.11
N TYR A 80 -2.42 -5.38 -0.13
CA TYR A 80 -3.86 -5.58 -0.01
C TYR A 80 -4.28 -5.37 1.45
N ALA A 81 -5.51 -4.92 1.64
CA ALA A 81 -6.14 -4.79 2.94
C ALA A 81 -7.45 -5.57 2.93
N LEU A 82 -7.66 -6.39 3.95
CA LEU A 82 -8.91 -7.09 4.19
C LEU A 82 -9.48 -6.61 5.51
N GLU A 83 -10.80 -6.50 5.59
CA GLU A 83 -11.51 -6.17 6.81
C GLU A 83 -12.57 -7.25 7.05
N GLU A 84 -12.65 -7.74 8.29
CA GLU A 84 -13.72 -8.64 8.68
C GLU A 84 -15.04 -7.85 8.73
N LEU A 85 -15.98 -8.19 7.85
CA LEU A 85 -17.32 -7.62 7.88
C LEU A 85 -18.06 -8.26 9.05
N ALA A 86 -18.37 -7.46 10.07
CA ALA A 86 -19.30 -7.88 11.11
C ALA A 86 -20.71 -8.02 10.49
N ASP A 87 -21.36 -9.16 10.75
CA ASP A 87 -22.76 -9.41 10.39
C ASP A 87 -23.74 -8.41 11.03
#